data_AF-A0A085ZB52-F1
#
_entry.id   AF-A0A085ZB52-F1
#
_cell.length_a   1.000
_cell.length_b   1.000
_cell.length_c   1.000
_cell.angle_alpha   90.00
_cell.angle_beta   90.00
_cell.angle_gamma   90.00
#
_symmetry.space_group_name_H-M   'P 1'
#
loop_
_entity.id
_entity.type
_entity.pdbx_description
1 polymer ?
#
loop_
_entity_poly.entity_id
_entity_poly.type
_entity_poly.pdbx_seq_one_letter_code
_entity_poly.pdbx_strand_id
1 'polypeptide(L)'
;MTTKEIFEIIEEELYMTVRDFEIEEDRIFWKDAFGAEIEICKYSTAINNQGVFAWWQSNEVGHELVRIKINRDTIINWRPPINTMGQPSSGGYLQFFENSLVTQYLDKHGERLFIFNVHTLKAEEIITKGFRKKIKLNGNELFVADSYENEFIKISIYPDRLEREEIDEAYLDRRNIKFD
;
A
#
# COMPACT_ATOMS: atom_id res chain seq x y z
N MET A 1 -11.05 1.90 13.17
CA MET A 1 -10.35 0.74 13.75
C MET A 1 -9.23 1.26 14.62
N THR A 2 -9.07 0.71 15.82
CA THR A 2 -7.98 1.03 16.75
C THR A 2 -6.74 0.19 16.43
N THR A 3 -5.56 0.61 16.90
CA THR A 3 -4.32 -0.20 16.77
C THR A 3 -4.52 -1.62 17.30
N LYS A 4 -5.23 -1.75 18.44
CA LYS A 4 -5.48 -3.04 19.08
C LYS A 4 -6.27 -3.98 18.16
N GLU A 5 -7.35 -3.50 17.55
CA GLU A 5 -8.17 -4.29 16.61
C GLU A 5 -7.36 -4.70 15.37
N ILE A 6 -6.48 -3.82 14.86
CA ILE A 6 -5.58 -4.12 13.72
C ILE A 6 -4.64 -5.28 14.10
N PHE A 7 -4.02 -5.20 15.29
CA PHE A 7 -3.04 -6.19 15.72
C PHE A 7 -3.67 -7.52 16.09
N GLU A 8 -4.85 -7.54 16.70
CA GLU A 8 -5.61 -8.78 16.94
C GLU A 8 -5.84 -9.58 15.64
N ILE A 9 -6.21 -8.90 14.54
CA ILE A 9 -6.41 -9.54 13.23
C ILE A 9 -5.09 -10.13 12.69
N ILE A 10 -3.98 -9.40 12.85
CA ILE A 10 -2.66 -9.84 12.36
C ILE A 10 -2.13 -11.00 13.22
N GLU A 11 -2.25 -10.91 14.54
CA GLU A 11 -1.81 -11.91 15.50
C GLU A 11 -2.44 -13.27 15.22
N GLU A 12 -3.75 -13.33 14.98
CA GLU A 12 -4.45 -14.57 14.60
C GLU A 12 -3.78 -15.28 13.41
N GLU A 13 -3.33 -14.50 12.41
CA GLU A 13 -2.63 -15.02 11.22
C GLU A 13 -1.17 -15.38 11.50
N LEU A 14 -0.47 -14.60 12.32
CA LEU A 14 0.91 -14.86 12.68
C LEU A 14 1.05 -16.10 13.56
N TYR A 15 0.13 -16.36 14.49
CA TYR A 15 0.15 -17.58 15.31
C TYR A 15 0.15 -18.88 14.49
N MET A 16 -0.39 -18.84 13.27
CA MET A 16 -0.41 -19.99 12.36
C MET A 16 0.88 -20.13 11.53
N THR A 17 1.67 -19.06 11.40
CA THR A 17 2.72 -18.97 10.36
C THR A 17 4.10 -18.55 10.89
N VAL A 18 4.16 -17.98 12.08
CA VAL A 18 5.37 -17.44 12.71
C VAL A 18 5.52 -18.04 14.09
N ARG A 19 6.72 -18.53 14.40
CA ARG A 19 7.00 -19.22 15.67
C ARG A 19 6.96 -18.28 16.87
N ASP A 20 7.67 -17.15 16.75
CA ASP A 20 7.85 -16.16 17.80
C ASP A 20 7.80 -14.77 17.14
N PHE A 21 7.01 -13.85 17.70
CA PHE A 21 6.93 -12.45 17.28
C PHE A 21 6.73 -11.55 18.51
N GLU A 22 7.12 -10.29 18.39
CA GLU A 22 7.03 -9.28 19.43
C GLU A 22 6.08 -8.16 18.98
N ILE A 23 5.36 -7.57 19.93
CA ILE A 23 4.43 -6.46 19.69
C ILE A 23 4.85 -5.27 20.54
N GLU A 24 5.00 -4.13 19.88
CA GLU A 24 5.17 -2.82 20.49
C GLU A 24 3.94 -1.94 20.23
N GLU A 25 3.96 -0.68 20.69
CA GLU A 25 2.80 0.22 20.65
C GLU A 25 2.22 0.42 19.23
N ASP A 26 3.05 0.41 18.20
CA ASP A 26 2.65 0.67 16.82
C ASP A 26 3.26 -0.27 15.77
N ARG A 27 3.90 -1.35 16.20
CA ARG A 27 4.51 -2.34 15.31
C ARG A 27 4.52 -3.76 15.86
N ILE A 28 4.49 -4.73 14.95
CA ILE A 28 4.74 -6.15 15.21
C ILE A 28 6.03 -6.53 14.47
N PHE A 29 6.95 -7.25 15.08
CA PHE A 29 8.17 -7.71 14.41
C PHE A 29 8.60 -9.11 14.80
N TRP A 30 9.34 -9.77 13.91
CA TRP A 30 9.94 -11.08 14.13
C TRP A 30 11.16 -11.28 13.22
N LYS A 31 11.87 -12.39 13.41
CA LYS A 31 12.96 -12.80 12.51
C LYS A 31 12.54 -13.96 11.63
N ASP A 32 12.88 -13.89 10.36
CA ASP A 32 12.71 -15.02 9.45
C ASP A 32 13.72 -16.16 9.74
N ALA A 33 13.65 -17.23 8.94
CA ALA A 33 14.53 -18.39 9.10
C ALA A 33 16.03 -18.09 8.87
N PHE A 34 16.35 -16.97 8.23
CA PHE A 34 17.70 -16.50 7.96
C PHE A 34 18.17 -15.42 8.95
N GLY A 35 17.31 -15.05 9.90
CA GLY A 35 17.58 -14.04 10.91
C GLY A 35 17.25 -12.62 10.48
N ALA A 36 16.66 -12.43 9.30
CA ALA A 36 16.28 -11.11 8.80
C ALA A 36 15.03 -10.60 9.53
N GLU A 37 15.07 -9.35 10.00
CA GLU A 37 13.94 -8.71 10.65
C GLU A 37 12.80 -8.45 9.66
N ILE A 38 11.60 -8.83 10.07
CA ILE A 38 10.35 -8.50 9.40
C ILE A 38 9.52 -7.67 10.37
N GLU A 39 8.93 -6.59 9.86
CA GLU A 39 8.18 -5.60 10.59
C GLU A 39 6.81 -5.36 9.93
N ILE A 40 5.79 -5.14 10.75
CA ILE A 40 4.48 -4.63 10.32
C ILE A 40 4.16 -3.41 11.18
N CYS A 41 4.09 -2.24 10.54
CA CYS A 41 3.66 -1.01 11.20
C CYS A 41 2.14 -0.82 11.08
N LYS A 42 1.47 -0.33 12.13
CA LYS A 42 0.02 -0.05 12.09
C LYS A 42 -0.37 0.92 10.98
N TYR A 43 0.51 1.87 10.65
CA TYR A 43 0.27 2.87 9.61
C TYR A 43 0.41 2.28 8.18
N SER A 44 0.94 1.06 8.06
CA SER A 44 1.09 0.32 6.81
C SER A 44 0.03 -0.79 6.69
N THR A 45 -1.20 -0.48 7.14
CA THR A 45 -2.37 -1.36 7.07
C THR A 45 -3.55 -0.64 6.44
N ALA A 46 -4.47 -1.41 5.84
CA ALA A 46 -5.70 -0.89 5.28
C ALA A 46 -6.85 -1.89 5.44
N ILE A 47 -8.07 -1.37 5.59
CA ILE A 47 -9.29 -2.18 5.53
C ILE A 47 -10.31 -1.50 4.61
N ASN A 48 -11.04 -2.29 3.83
CA ASN A 48 -12.18 -1.79 3.06
C ASN A 48 -13.52 -2.01 3.78
N ASN A 49 -14.60 -1.45 3.24
CA ASN A 49 -15.94 -1.56 3.83
C ASN A 49 -16.52 -2.99 3.82
N GLN A 50 -15.89 -3.93 3.12
CA GLN A 50 -16.28 -5.33 3.05
C GLN A 50 -15.49 -6.20 4.05
N GLY A 51 -14.58 -5.61 4.83
CA GLY A 51 -13.73 -6.33 5.78
C GLY A 51 -12.49 -6.96 5.16
N VAL A 52 -12.16 -6.66 3.90
CA VAL A 52 -10.88 -7.07 3.30
C VAL A 52 -9.77 -6.26 3.95
N PHE A 53 -8.83 -6.95 4.58
CA PHE A 53 -7.77 -6.36 5.38
C PHE A 53 -6.40 -6.61 4.73
N ALA A 54 -5.58 -5.58 4.60
CA ALA A 54 -4.24 -5.66 4.03
C ALA A 54 -3.20 -5.07 4.97
N TRP A 55 -2.00 -5.65 4.97
CA TRP A 55 -0.86 -5.15 5.72
C TRP A 55 0.44 -5.36 4.95
N TRP A 56 1.32 -4.38 5.07
CA TRP A 56 2.68 -4.43 4.53
C TRP A 56 3.61 -5.12 5.54
N GLN A 57 4.38 -6.09 5.08
CA GLN A 57 5.46 -6.72 5.81
C GLN A 57 6.78 -6.17 5.25
N SER A 58 7.37 -5.25 6.03
CA SER A 58 8.70 -4.70 5.79
C SER A 58 9.75 -5.76 6.11
N ASN A 59 10.75 -5.95 5.28
CA ASN A 59 11.81 -6.93 5.44
C ASN A 59 13.16 -6.25 5.21
N GLU A 60 14.06 -6.39 6.18
CA GLU A 60 15.34 -5.66 6.19
C GLU A 60 16.24 -5.91 4.97
N VAL A 61 16.05 -7.01 4.25
CA VAL A 61 16.82 -7.36 3.04
C VAL A 61 16.06 -7.07 1.73
N GLY A 62 14.90 -6.41 1.80
CA GLY A 62 14.12 -5.98 0.62
C GLY A 62 13.19 -7.05 0.04
N HIS A 63 12.80 -8.04 0.83
CA HIS A 63 11.81 -9.05 0.45
C HIS A 63 10.40 -8.70 0.92
N GLU A 64 9.93 -7.52 0.54
CA GLU A 64 8.66 -6.97 1.00
C GLU A 64 7.47 -7.81 0.53
N LEU A 65 6.45 -7.87 1.37
CA LEU A 65 5.24 -8.60 1.10
C LEU A 65 4.01 -7.82 1.58
N VAL A 66 3.05 -7.63 0.69
CA VAL A 66 1.70 -7.19 1.06
C VAL A 66 0.83 -8.43 1.20
N ARG A 67 0.32 -8.66 2.41
CA ARG A 67 -0.67 -9.72 2.65
C ARG A 67 -2.06 -9.11 2.67
N ILE A 68 -3.00 -9.77 1.99
CA ILE A 68 -4.37 -9.29 1.83
C ILE A 68 -5.32 -10.43 2.22
N LYS A 69 -5.93 -10.31 3.40
CA LYS A 69 -6.93 -11.25 3.94
C LYS A 69 -8.30 -10.88 3.37
N ILE A 70 -8.78 -11.70 2.45
CA ILE A 70 -10.08 -11.53 1.79
C ILE A 70 -11.22 -12.03 2.67
N ASN A 71 -10.97 -13.15 3.36
CA ASN A 71 -11.85 -13.77 4.34
C ASN A 71 -11.00 -14.69 5.24
N ARG A 72 -11.64 -15.45 6.13
CA ARG A 72 -10.97 -16.34 7.08
C ARG A 72 -10.02 -17.37 6.43
N ASP A 73 -10.37 -17.85 5.24
CA ASP A 73 -9.69 -18.99 4.61
C ASP A 73 -8.80 -18.57 3.43
N THR A 74 -8.82 -17.28 3.05
CA THR A 74 -8.17 -16.79 1.83
C THR A 74 -7.30 -15.57 2.11
N ILE A 75 -5.99 -15.74 1.90
CA ILE A 75 -5.00 -14.67 1.92
C ILE A 75 -4.26 -14.63 0.58
N ILE A 76 -4.21 -13.44 -0.01
CA ILE A 76 -3.37 -13.15 -1.17
C ILE A 76 -2.03 -12.63 -0.65
N ASN A 77 -0.95 -13.20 -1.19
CA ASN A 77 0.41 -12.74 -0.96
C ASN A 77 0.88 -12.01 -2.21
N TRP A 78 0.88 -10.67 -2.18
CA TRP A 78 1.32 -9.85 -3.29
C TRP A 78 2.68 -9.23 -2.99
N ARG A 79 3.66 -9.48 -3.86
CA ARG A 79 5.00 -8.89 -3.76
C ARG A 79 5.05 -7.64 -4.65
N PRO A 80 5.10 -6.44 -4.07
CA PRO A 80 5.26 -5.23 -4.85
C PRO A 80 6.58 -5.30 -5.63
N PRO A 81 6.62 -4.90 -6.91
CA PRO A 81 7.84 -4.93 -7.68
C PRO A 81 8.88 -4.02 -7.05
N ILE A 82 9.92 -4.57 -6.46
CA ILE A 82 10.98 -3.79 -5.81
C ILE A 82 12.26 -4.00 -6.57
N ASN A 83 12.88 -2.90 -6.99
CA ASN A 83 14.10 -2.94 -7.80
C ASN A 83 15.32 -2.56 -6.95
N THR A 84 15.34 -2.89 -5.67
CA THR A 84 16.50 -2.64 -4.81
C THR A 84 17.37 -3.89 -4.74
N MET A 85 18.67 -3.74 -5.03
CA MET A 85 19.64 -4.84 -4.90
C MET A 85 19.97 -5.04 -3.41
N GLY A 86 19.05 -5.65 -2.65
CA GLY A 86 19.24 -5.94 -1.23
C GLY A 86 19.14 -4.72 -0.31
N GLN A 87 18.38 -3.69 -0.71
CA GLN A 87 18.00 -2.61 0.20
C GLN A 87 16.50 -2.71 0.48
N PRO A 88 16.04 -2.51 1.72
CA PRO A 88 14.63 -2.48 2.01
C PRO A 88 13.98 -1.31 1.26
N SER A 89 12.70 -1.47 0.94
CA SER A 89 11.89 -0.29 0.60
C SER A 89 11.65 0.50 1.88
N SER A 90 11.30 1.78 1.76
CA SER A 90 10.72 2.51 2.88
C SER A 90 9.31 2.97 2.56
N GLY A 91 8.40 2.88 3.51
CA GLY A 91 6.98 3.15 3.28
C GLY A 91 6.14 1.88 3.38
N GLY A 92 5.12 1.78 2.51
CA GLY A 92 4.04 0.79 2.65
C GLY A 92 2.71 1.45 2.99
N TYR A 93 2.48 2.67 2.51
CA TYR A 93 1.16 3.27 2.57
C TYR A 93 0.18 2.37 1.81
N LEU A 94 -0.93 2.04 2.47
CA LEU A 94 -1.99 1.22 1.91
C LEU A 94 -3.32 1.96 2.07
N GLN A 95 -4.12 1.97 1.01
CA GLN A 95 -5.48 2.48 1.08
C GLN A 95 -6.38 1.74 0.08
N PHE A 96 -7.58 1.36 0.52
CA PHE A 96 -8.56 0.75 -0.38
C PHE A 96 -9.49 1.78 -1.00
N PHE A 97 -9.79 1.59 -2.29
CA PHE A 97 -11.05 1.98 -2.91
C PHE A 97 -11.75 0.71 -3.38
N GLU A 98 -12.88 0.36 -2.77
CA GLU A 98 -13.57 -0.91 -3.01
C GLU A 98 -12.59 -2.11 -2.98
N ASN A 99 -12.38 -2.75 -4.13
CA ASN A 99 -11.51 -3.93 -4.33
C ASN A 99 -10.11 -3.57 -4.85
N SER A 100 -9.81 -2.28 -4.98
CA SER A 100 -8.52 -1.78 -5.45
C SER A 100 -7.71 -1.29 -4.26
N LEU A 101 -6.57 -1.93 -4.03
CA LEU A 101 -5.58 -1.54 -3.04
C LEU A 101 -4.57 -0.60 -3.71
N VAL A 102 -4.61 0.68 -3.32
CA VAL A 102 -3.56 1.64 -3.64
C VAL A 102 -2.40 1.40 -2.68
N THR A 103 -1.20 1.26 -3.23
CA THR A 103 0.03 1.19 -2.44
C THR A 103 1.05 2.21 -2.90
N GLN A 104 1.73 2.83 -1.93
CA GLN A 104 2.83 3.74 -2.19
C GLN A 104 4.03 3.39 -1.29
N TYR A 105 5.21 3.29 -1.91
CA TYR A 105 6.47 2.98 -1.24
C TYR A 105 7.65 3.64 -1.97
N LEU A 106 8.75 3.87 -1.26
CA LEU A 106 10.01 4.38 -1.77
C LEU A 106 10.96 3.22 -2.04
N ASP A 107 11.51 3.15 -3.24
CA ASP A 107 12.67 2.32 -3.54
C ASP A 107 13.86 3.18 -3.99
N LYS A 108 14.99 2.57 -4.39
CA LYS A 108 16.20 3.31 -4.80
C LYS A 108 15.97 4.25 -6.00
N HIS A 109 14.90 4.06 -6.77
CA HIS A 109 14.54 4.87 -7.92
C HIS A 109 13.51 5.95 -7.61
N GLY A 110 13.03 6.05 -6.37
CA GLY A 110 12.03 7.03 -5.96
C GLY A 110 10.72 6.38 -5.53
N GLU A 111 9.73 7.23 -5.27
CA GLU A 111 8.41 6.76 -4.83
C GLU A 111 7.66 6.12 -5.98
N ARG A 112 7.12 4.93 -5.70
CA ARG A 112 6.36 4.11 -6.61
C ARG A 112 4.94 4.00 -6.11
N LEU A 113 4.00 3.98 -7.04
CA LEU A 113 2.57 4.00 -6.78
C LEU A 113 1.93 2.90 -7.61
N PHE A 114 1.23 1.98 -6.96
CA PHE A 114 0.54 0.88 -7.62
C PHE A 114 -0.92 0.83 -7.22
N ILE A 115 -1.75 0.34 -8.13
CA ILE A 115 -3.13 -0.05 -7.86
C ILE A 115 -3.25 -1.55 -8.12
N PHE A 116 -3.51 -2.31 -7.06
CA PHE A 116 -3.72 -3.75 -7.11
C PHE A 116 -5.19 -4.10 -6.94
N ASN A 117 -5.81 -4.76 -7.92
CA ASN A 117 -7.20 -5.19 -7.85
C ASN A 117 -7.27 -6.62 -7.27
N VAL A 118 -7.87 -6.76 -6.08
CA VAL A 118 -7.87 -8.03 -5.33
C VAL A 118 -8.73 -9.13 -5.98
N HIS A 119 -9.68 -8.77 -6.85
CA HIS A 119 -10.52 -9.74 -7.56
C HIS A 119 -9.85 -10.26 -8.84
N THR A 120 -9.22 -9.36 -9.60
CA THR A 120 -8.58 -9.73 -10.87
C THR A 120 -7.11 -10.13 -10.71
N LEU A 121 -6.53 -9.85 -9.54
CA LEU A 121 -5.11 -10.04 -9.21
C LEU A 121 -4.15 -9.27 -10.12
N LYS A 122 -4.65 -8.21 -10.78
CA LYS A 122 -3.84 -7.34 -11.63
C LYS A 122 -3.30 -6.17 -10.83
N ALA A 123 -2.05 -5.84 -11.08
CA ALA A 123 -1.38 -4.64 -10.57
C ALA A 123 -1.05 -3.72 -11.74
N GLU A 124 -1.26 -2.42 -11.57
CA GLU A 124 -0.80 -1.39 -12.51
C GLU A 124 0.02 -0.34 -11.77
N GLU A 125 1.16 0.04 -12.34
CA GLU A 125 2.01 1.12 -11.82
C GLU A 125 1.56 2.46 -12.38
N ILE A 126 1.37 3.45 -11.51
CA ILE A 126 1.07 4.83 -11.89
C ILE A 126 2.37 5.60 -12.00
N ILE A 127 2.88 5.71 -13.23
CA ILE A 127 4.13 6.41 -13.53
C ILE A 127 3.88 7.92 -13.61
N THR A 128 4.69 8.70 -12.89
CA THR A 128 4.77 10.17 -12.99
C THR A 128 6.16 10.58 -13.46
N LYS A 129 6.34 11.84 -13.85
CA LYS A 129 7.63 12.37 -14.32
C LYS A 129 8.68 12.46 -13.22
N GLY A 130 8.28 12.79 -12.00
CA GLY A 130 9.19 12.97 -10.88
C GLY A 130 9.19 11.82 -9.86
N PHE A 131 10.02 12.02 -8.84
CA PHE A 131 10.45 10.96 -7.92
C PHE A 131 9.71 10.98 -6.57
N ARG A 132 8.92 12.02 -6.28
CA ARG A 132 8.09 12.12 -5.07
C ARG A 132 6.66 12.49 -5.44
N LYS A 133 5.71 11.76 -4.89
CA LYS A 133 4.30 11.79 -5.25
C LYS A 133 3.48 12.06 -3.99
N LYS A 134 2.57 13.01 -4.06
CA LYS A 134 1.47 13.12 -3.10
C LYS A 134 0.24 12.49 -3.69
N ILE A 135 -0.50 11.75 -2.89
CA ILE A 135 -1.71 11.09 -3.34
C ILE A 135 -2.91 11.48 -2.49
N LYS A 136 -4.09 11.52 -3.11
CA LYS A 136 -5.36 11.72 -2.43
C LYS A 136 -6.43 10.87 -3.10
N LEU A 137 -7.02 9.96 -2.34
CA LEU A 137 -8.16 9.17 -2.80
C LEU A 137 -9.47 9.88 -2.43
N ASN A 138 -10.35 10.08 -3.40
CA ASN A 138 -11.68 10.65 -3.20
C ASN A 138 -12.70 9.87 -4.02
N GLY A 139 -13.47 9.00 -3.36
CA GLY A 139 -14.31 8.03 -4.05
C GLY A 139 -13.46 7.16 -4.98
N ASN A 140 -13.90 7.00 -6.22
CA ASN A 140 -13.21 6.22 -7.24
C ASN A 140 -12.07 6.96 -7.95
N GLU A 141 -11.76 8.19 -7.53
CA GLU A 141 -10.73 9.02 -8.15
C GLU A 141 -9.49 9.06 -7.25
N LEU A 142 -8.35 8.65 -7.79
CA LEU A 142 -7.03 8.84 -7.19
C LEU A 142 -6.37 10.06 -7.85
N PHE A 143 -6.13 11.09 -7.04
CA PHE A 143 -5.37 12.26 -7.45
C PHE A 143 -3.90 12.04 -7.09
N VAL A 144 -3.01 12.39 -8.00
CA VAL A 144 -1.56 12.30 -7.84
C VAL A 144 -0.96 13.64 -8.22
N ALA A 145 -0.15 14.22 -7.33
CA ALA A 145 0.67 15.38 -7.61
C ALA A 145 2.13 15.00 -7.49
N ASP A 146 2.93 15.38 -8.49
CA ASP A 146 4.37 15.33 -8.33
C ASP A 146 4.85 16.49 -7.45
N SER A 147 5.82 16.25 -6.57
CA SER A 147 6.32 17.28 -5.65
C SER A 147 7.34 18.22 -6.27
N TYR A 148 7.93 17.87 -7.40
CA TYR A 148 8.98 18.64 -8.06
C TYR A 148 8.64 19.01 -9.50
N GLU A 149 7.78 18.23 -10.14
CA GLU A 149 7.22 18.53 -11.45
C GLU A 149 5.84 19.17 -11.28
N ASN A 150 5.49 20.13 -12.15
CA ASN A 150 4.13 20.69 -12.19
C ASN A 150 3.18 19.72 -12.93
N GLU A 151 3.11 18.48 -12.45
CA GLU A 151 2.31 17.39 -13.01
C GLU A 151 1.24 16.96 -12.01
N PHE A 152 -0.01 17.01 -12.48
CA PHE A 152 -1.17 16.52 -11.75
C PHE A 152 -1.90 15.49 -12.61
N ILE A 153 -2.16 14.34 -12.01
CA ILE A 153 -2.83 13.23 -12.67
C ILE A 153 -4.05 12.83 -11.86
N LYS A 154 -5.15 12.58 -12.55
CA LYS A 154 -6.32 11.89 -12.01
C LYS A 154 -6.37 10.50 -12.60
N ILE A 155 -6.52 9.49 -11.74
CA ILE A 155 -6.81 8.11 -12.13
C ILE A 155 -8.23 7.79 -11.67
N SER A 156 -9.13 7.52 -12.61
CA SER A 156 -10.46 6.97 -12.33
C SER A 156 -10.38 5.45 -12.27
N ILE A 157 -10.75 4.88 -11.13
CA ILE A 157 -10.67 3.45 -10.83
C ILE A 157 -12.04 2.82 -11.12
N TYR A 158 -12.10 1.90 -12.08
CA TYR A 158 -13.27 1.09 -12.38
C TYR A 158 -12.99 -0.39 -12.04
N PRO A 159 -14.02 -1.25 -11.96
CA PRO A 159 -13.83 -2.66 -11.65
C PRO A 159 -12.89 -3.41 -12.61
N ASP A 160 -12.85 -3.01 -13.88
CA ASP A 160 -12.16 -3.71 -14.97
C ASP A 160 -11.04 -2.89 -15.64
N ARG A 161 -10.94 -1.59 -15.36
CA ARG A 161 -9.95 -0.70 -15.97
C ARG A 161 -9.59 0.50 -15.11
N LEU A 162 -8.47 1.11 -15.45
CA LEU A 162 -8.06 2.42 -14.95
C LEU A 162 -8.10 3.42 -16.11
N GLU A 163 -8.57 4.63 -15.84
CA GLU A 163 -8.53 5.73 -16.80
C GLU A 163 -7.66 6.86 -16.26
N ARG A 164 -6.67 7.27 -17.05
CA ARG A 164 -5.72 8.33 -16.70
C ARG A 164 -6.08 9.62 -17.42
N GLU A 165 -6.10 10.72 -16.68
CA GLU A 165 -6.26 12.07 -17.20
C GLU A 165 -5.19 12.99 -16.60
N GLU A 166 -4.48 13.74 -17.44
CA GLU A 166 -3.67 14.87 -16.99
C GLU A 166 -4.61 16.04 -16.66
N ILE A 167 -4.46 16.60 -15.47
CA ILE A 167 -5.27 17.71 -14.98
C ILE A 167 -4.38 18.89 -14.60
N ASP A 168 -5.00 20.04 -14.33
CA ASP A 168 -4.32 21.25 -13.88
C ASP A 168 -4.71 21.63 -12.45
N GLU A 169 -3.97 22.60 -11.90
CA GLU A 169 -4.23 23.15 -10.56
C GLU A 169 -5.66 23.73 -10.46
N ALA A 170 -6.17 24.36 -11.53
CA ALA A 170 -7.52 24.91 -11.57
C ALA A 170 -8.61 23.82 -11.45
N TYR A 171 -8.37 22.60 -11.93
CA TYR A 171 -9.24 21.45 -11.70
C TYR A 171 -9.26 21.08 -10.22
N LEU A 172 -8.09 20.98 -9.58
CA LEU A 172 -7.95 20.64 -8.16
C LEU A 172 -8.67 21.66 -7.27
N ASP A 173 -8.46 22.94 -7.53
CA ASP A 173 -9.10 24.04 -6.79
C ASP A 173 -10.63 24.00 -6.90
N ARG A 174 -11.16 23.85 -8.12
CA ARG A 174 -12.62 23.75 -8.35
C ARG A 174 -13.24 22.54 -7.65
N ARG A 175 -12.48 21.45 -7.48
CA ARG A 175 -12.90 20.23 -6.80
C ARG A 175 -12.54 20.21 -5.31
N ASN A 176 -11.90 21.27 -4.81
CA ASN A 176 -11.39 21.39 -3.44
C ASN A 176 -10.52 20.18 -3.02
N ILE A 177 -9.69 19.70 -3.94
CA ILE A 177 -8.75 18.61 -3.66
C ILE A 177 -7.49 19.20 -3.05
N LYS A 178 -7.12 18.71 -1.87
CA LYS A 178 -5.88 19.07 -1.18
C LYS A 178 -5.10 17.82 -0.84
N PHE A 179 -3.80 17.86 -1.14
CA PHE A 179 -2.86 16.82 -0.76
C PHE A 179 -2.37 17.10 0.66
N ASP A 180 -2.36 16.06 1.49
CA ASP A 180 -1.88 16.14 2.87
C ASP A 180 -0.34 16.23 2.95
#